data_AF-A0A150XAT0-F1
#
_entry.id   AF-A0A150XAT0-F1
#
_cell.length_a   1.000
_cell.length_b   1.000
_cell.length_c   1.000
_cell.angle_alpha   90.00
_cell.angle_beta   90.00
_cell.angle_gamma   90.00
#
_symmetry.space_group_name_H-M   'P 1'
#
loop_
_entity.id
_entity.type
_entity.pdbx_description
1 polymer ?
#
loop_
_entity_poly.entity_id
_entity_poly.type
_entity_poly.pdbx_seq_one_letter_code
_entity_poly.pdbx_strand_id
1 'polypeptide(L)'
;MYSGLLHAHSGLRWLVLIFLIVAIANAFSKKKSGVWTPKDRKLSAMAMGMVHLQFVIGLVLYFISPKVSFTEGFMQNDVLRFYAVEHISMMIVAIALISIGHSKAKKAAIDSKKFGAIATFYLIGLIIMLASIPWPFRNLGGAWF
;
A
#
# COMPACT_ATOMS: atom_id res chain seq x y z
N MET A 1 17.03 -15.78 7.03
CA MET A 1 16.41 -15.07 5.88
C MET A 1 15.00 -14.58 6.18
N TYR A 2 14.05 -15.47 6.55
CA TYR A 2 12.65 -15.10 6.83
C TYR A 2 12.48 -13.96 7.85
N SER A 3 13.04 -14.09 9.07
CA SER A 3 12.91 -13.06 10.12
C SER A 3 13.43 -11.68 9.68
N GLY A 4 14.58 -11.63 8.98
CA GLY A 4 15.12 -10.38 8.45
C GLY A 4 14.18 -9.71 7.45
N LEU A 5 13.60 -10.47 6.53
CA LEU A 5 12.60 -9.96 5.57
C LEU A 5 11.31 -9.53 6.26
N LEU A 6 10.87 -10.27 7.29
CA LEU A 6 9.68 -9.93 8.07
C LEU A 6 9.85 -8.57 8.77
N HIS A 7 10.98 -8.36 9.46
CA HIS A 7 11.29 -7.09 10.10
C HIS A 7 11.45 -5.96 9.07
N ALA A 8 12.11 -6.23 7.94
CA ALA A 8 12.25 -5.24 6.87
C ALA A 8 10.87 -4.83 6.30
N HIS A 9 9.99 -5.78 6.04
CA HIS A 9 8.63 -5.52 5.55
C HIS A 9 7.80 -4.73 6.59
N SER A 10 7.90 -5.11 7.86
CA SER A 10 7.16 -4.46 8.94
C SER A 10 7.65 -3.04 9.22
N GLY A 11 8.95 -2.80 9.16
CA GLY A 11 9.54 -1.46 9.26
C GLY A 11 9.23 -0.59 8.04
N LEU A 12 9.37 -1.13 6.82
CA LEU A 12 9.11 -0.41 5.57
C LEU A 12 7.65 0.04 5.44
N ARG A 13 6.70 -0.71 6.01
CA ARG A 13 5.28 -0.33 6.10
C ARG A 13 5.10 1.10 6.60
N TRP A 14 5.83 1.50 7.65
CA TRP A 14 5.71 2.85 8.22
C TRP A 14 6.18 3.94 7.26
N LEU A 15 7.27 3.70 6.54
CA LEU A 15 7.72 4.62 5.48
C LEU A 15 6.67 4.73 4.37
N VAL A 16 6.09 3.61 3.94
CA VAL A 16 5.03 3.59 2.93
C VAL A 16 3.84 4.45 3.36
N LEU A 17 3.37 4.28 4.61
CA LEU A 17 2.26 5.06 5.16
C LEU A 17 2.59 6.55 5.20
N ILE A 18 3.78 6.93 5.65
CA ILE A 18 4.23 8.33 5.69
C ILE A 18 4.22 8.92 4.26
N PHE A 19 4.84 8.25 3.29
CA PHE A 19 4.90 8.76 1.92
C PHE A 19 3.52 8.87 1.27
N LEU A 20 2.61 7.90 1.50
CA LEU A 20 1.23 7.99 1.03
C LEU A 20 0.50 9.17 1.65
N ILE A 21 0.57 9.34 2.98
CA ILE A 21 -0.09 10.45 3.70
C ILE A 21 0.42 11.79 3.18
N VAL A 22 1.74 11.95 3.04
CA VAL A 22 2.33 13.21 2.54
C VAL A 22 1.93 13.48 1.09
N ALA A 23 1.92 12.46 0.23
CA ALA A 23 1.47 12.60 -1.16
C ALA A 23 -0.01 12.97 -1.26
N ILE A 24 -0.86 12.36 -0.43
CA ILE A 24 -2.30 12.63 -0.36
C ILE A 24 -2.56 14.04 0.16
N ALA A 25 -1.92 14.44 1.26
CA ALA A 25 -2.06 15.77 1.85
C ALA A 25 -1.62 16.88 0.87
N ASN A 26 -0.47 16.69 0.20
CA ASN A 26 0.00 17.61 -0.84
C ASN A 26 -0.98 17.67 -2.03
N ALA A 27 -1.57 16.55 -2.41
CA ALA A 27 -2.54 16.52 -3.49
C ALA A 27 -3.83 17.25 -3.13
N PHE A 28 -4.37 17.05 -1.93
CA PHE A 28 -5.57 17.76 -1.48
C PHE A 28 -5.35 19.27 -1.31
N SER A 29 -4.20 19.69 -0.77
CA SER A 29 -3.91 21.11 -0.55
C SER A 29 -3.79 21.90 -1.85
N LYS A 30 -3.28 21.26 -2.92
CA LYS A 30 -3.03 21.90 -4.22
C LYS A 30 -4.11 21.63 -5.27
N LYS A 31 -5.08 20.75 -5.01
CA LYS A 31 -6.08 20.32 -6.02
C LYS A 31 -6.88 21.46 -6.67
N LYS A 32 -7.17 22.54 -5.92
CA LYS A 32 -8.04 23.63 -6.40
C LYS A 32 -7.29 24.66 -7.26
N SER A 33 -6.11 25.09 -6.82
CA SER A 33 -5.38 26.23 -7.41
C SER A 33 -3.87 26.03 -7.53
N GLY A 34 -3.35 24.86 -7.14
CA GLY A 34 -1.92 24.58 -7.19
C GLY A 34 -1.45 24.25 -8.61
N VAL A 35 -0.20 24.63 -8.90
CA VAL A 35 0.50 24.26 -10.13
C VAL A 35 1.23 22.94 -9.91
N TRP A 36 1.15 22.02 -10.88
CA TRP A 36 1.82 20.73 -10.80
C TRP A 36 3.31 20.88 -11.12
N THR A 37 4.15 20.73 -10.10
CA THR A 37 5.61 20.91 -10.25
C THR A 37 6.35 19.57 -10.34
N PRO A 38 7.64 19.58 -10.73
CA PRO A 38 8.49 18.38 -10.66
C PRO A 38 8.58 17.77 -9.25
N LYS A 39 8.46 18.60 -8.20
CA LYS A 39 8.46 18.12 -6.80
C LYS A 39 7.22 17.27 -6.52
N ASP A 40 6.04 17.67 -6.98
CA ASP A 40 4.78 16.93 -6.82
C ASP A 40 4.82 15.59 -7.58
N ARG A 41 5.41 15.61 -8.79
CA ARG A 41 5.66 14.39 -9.57
C ARG A 41 6.60 13.44 -8.83
N LYS A 42 7.71 13.94 -8.27
CA LYS A 42 8.66 13.11 -7.52
C LYS A 42 8.03 12.52 -6.26
N LEU A 43 7.28 13.34 -5.50
CA LEU A 43 6.59 12.90 -4.29
C LEU A 43 5.58 11.77 -4.58
N SER A 44 4.71 11.97 -5.56
CA SER A 44 3.72 10.95 -5.94
C SER A 44 4.37 9.67 -6.49
N ALA A 45 5.44 9.79 -7.28
CA ALA A 45 6.20 8.64 -7.78
C ALA A 45 6.91 7.87 -6.66
N MET A 46 7.49 8.57 -5.69
CA MET A 46 8.19 7.95 -4.55
C MET A 46 7.22 7.19 -3.65
N ALA A 47 6.04 7.74 -3.36
CA ALA A 47 5.01 7.03 -2.63
C ALA A 47 4.56 5.74 -3.35
N MET A 48 4.34 5.80 -4.67
CA MET A 48 4.06 4.59 -5.46
C MET A 48 5.23 3.60 -5.40
N GLY A 49 6.47 4.07 -5.56
CA GLY A 49 7.66 3.22 -5.51
C GLY A 49 7.82 2.49 -4.17
N MET A 50 7.54 3.17 -3.05
CA MET A 50 7.55 2.55 -1.72
C MET A 50 6.48 1.47 -1.58
N VAL A 51 5.26 1.71 -2.09
CA VAL A 51 4.18 0.71 -2.11
C VAL A 51 4.58 -0.53 -2.92
N HIS A 52 5.19 -0.33 -4.09
CA HIS A 52 5.68 -1.44 -4.91
C HIS A 52 6.80 -2.22 -4.22
N LEU A 53 7.77 -1.52 -3.60
CA LEU A 53 8.83 -2.18 -2.84
C LEU A 53 8.27 -3.00 -1.66
N GLN A 54 7.33 -2.42 -0.91
CA GLN A 54 6.61 -3.11 0.16
C GLN A 54 5.92 -4.38 -0.35
N PHE A 55 5.21 -4.26 -1.47
CA PHE A 55 4.51 -5.39 -2.09
C PHE A 55 5.45 -6.49 -2.54
N VAL A 56 6.58 -6.15 -3.18
CA VAL A 56 7.57 -7.16 -3.61
C VAL A 56 8.14 -7.93 -2.43
N ILE A 57 8.52 -7.26 -1.34
CA ILE A 57 8.98 -7.95 -0.12
C ILE A 57 7.85 -8.81 0.46
N GLY A 58 6.62 -8.29 0.49
CA GLY A 58 5.43 -9.02 0.94
C GLY A 58 5.14 -10.26 0.09
N LEU A 59 5.37 -10.19 -1.21
CA LEU A 59 5.20 -11.30 -2.14
C LEU A 59 6.27 -12.38 -1.91
N VAL A 60 7.52 -12.00 -1.64
CA VAL A 60 8.55 -12.97 -1.22
C VAL A 60 8.13 -13.64 0.09
N LEU A 61 7.67 -12.86 1.08
CA LEU A 61 7.16 -13.40 2.36
C LEU A 61 5.97 -14.34 2.16
N TYR A 62 5.09 -14.06 1.21
CA TYR A 62 3.94 -14.91 0.90
C TYR A 62 4.36 -16.35 0.56
N PHE A 63 5.46 -16.54 -0.16
CA PHE A 63 5.93 -17.88 -0.54
C PHE A 63 6.73 -18.62 0.54
N ILE A 64 7.26 -17.92 1.55
CA ILE A 64 8.13 -18.53 2.59
C ILE A 64 7.53 -18.49 4.00
N SER A 65 6.43 -17.78 4.19
CA SER A 65 5.82 -17.57 5.50
C SER A 65 5.07 -18.83 5.96
N PRO A 66 5.26 -19.28 7.21
CA PRO A 66 4.48 -20.38 7.78
C PRO A 66 3.00 -20.02 7.99
N LYS A 67 2.64 -18.72 7.90
CA LYS A 67 1.25 -18.26 8.00
C LYS A 67 0.48 -18.35 6.68
N VAL A 68 1.19 -18.58 5.57
CA VAL A 68 0.56 -18.86 4.27
C VAL A 68 0.59 -20.37 4.09
N SER A 69 -0.54 -21.00 4.39
CA SER A 69 -0.70 -22.46 4.30
C SER A 69 -2.06 -22.79 3.70
N PHE A 70 -2.07 -23.77 2.80
CA PHE A 70 -3.26 -24.26 2.09
C PHE A 70 -3.66 -25.68 2.56
N THR A 71 -3.39 -26.00 3.82
CA THR A 71 -3.79 -27.27 4.44
C THR A 71 -5.31 -27.39 4.52
N GLU A 72 -5.81 -28.61 4.70
CA GLU A 72 -7.24 -28.84 4.92
C GLU A 72 -7.76 -27.95 6.06
N GLY A 73 -8.88 -27.28 5.78
CA GLY A 73 -9.54 -26.37 6.72
C GLY A 73 -8.89 -25.00 6.92
N PHE A 74 -7.88 -24.61 6.12
CA PHE A 74 -7.23 -23.29 6.26
C PHE A 74 -8.22 -22.12 6.16
N MET A 75 -9.32 -22.27 5.42
CA MET A 75 -10.37 -21.26 5.30
C MET A 75 -11.18 -21.07 6.59
N GLN A 76 -11.25 -22.07 7.48
CA GLN A 76 -11.90 -21.90 8.79
C GLN A 76 -10.96 -21.26 9.82
N ASN A 77 -9.65 -21.31 9.60
CA ASN A 77 -8.67 -20.68 10.48
C ASN A 77 -8.48 -19.21 10.07
N ASP A 78 -8.87 -18.28 10.95
CA ASP A 78 -8.82 -16.83 10.66
C ASP A 78 -7.42 -16.33 10.29
N VAL A 79 -6.37 -16.85 10.93
CA VAL A 79 -4.99 -16.45 10.63
C VAL A 79 -4.57 -16.95 9.25
N LEU A 80 -4.76 -18.24 8.96
CA LEU A 80 -4.35 -18.81 7.69
C LEU A 80 -5.13 -18.21 6.52
N ARG A 81 -6.46 -18.08 6.65
CA ARG A 81 -7.33 -17.44 5.65
C ARG A 81 -6.90 -16.00 5.38
N PHE A 82 -6.61 -15.23 6.43
CA PHE A 82 -6.19 -13.84 6.27
C PHE A 82 -4.91 -13.70 5.45
N TYR A 83 -3.84 -14.43 5.81
CA TYR A 83 -2.56 -14.28 5.10
C TYR A 83 -2.56 -14.93 3.71
N ALA A 84 -3.23 -16.06 3.54
CA ALA A 84 -3.28 -16.78 2.27
C ALA A 84 -4.21 -16.12 1.24
N VAL A 85 -5.25 -15.40 1.69
CA VAL A 85 -6.29 -14.86 0.79
C VAL A 85 -6.50 -13.36 1.03
N GLU A 86 -7.03 -12.99 2.19
CA GLU A 86 -7.59 -11.64 2.41
C GLU A 86 -6.53 -10.54 2.27
N HIS A 87 -5.38 -10.72 2.93
CA HIS A 87 -4.28 -9.76 2.94
C HIS A 87 -3.73 -9.55 1.53
N ILE A 88 -3.33 -10.62 0.85
CA ILE A 88 -2.70 -10.54 -0.47
C ILE A 88 -3.67 -9.97 -1.51
N SER A 89 -4.94 -10.39 -1.50
CA SER A 89 -5.97 -9.88 -2.42
C SER A 89 -6.16 -8.38 -2.25
N MET A 90 -6.26 -7.89 -1.01
CA MET A 90 -6.44 -6.47 -0.76
C MET A 90 -5.18 -5.65 -1.07
N MET A 91 -3.97 -6.20 -0.85
CA MET A 91 -2.73 -5.55 -1.27
C MET A 91 -2.66 -5.39 -2.80
N ILE A 92 -3.09 -6.40 -3.57
CA ILE A 92 -3.15 -6.35 -5.05
C ILE A 92 -4.12 -5.24 -5.51
N VAL A 93 -5.29 -5.12 -4.87
CA VAL A 93 -6.24 -4.04 -5.20
C VAL A 93 -5.64 -2.67 -4.87
N ALA A 94 -5.00 -2.52 -3.71
CA ALA A 94 -4.39 -1.26 -3.31
C ALA A 94 -3.26 -0.82 -4.26
N ILE A 95 -2.33 -1.71 -4.62
CA ILE A 95 -1.22 -1.40 -5.53
C ILE A 95 -1.74 -1.07 -6.94
N ALA A 96 -2.78 -1.76 -7.42
CA ALA A 96 -3.41 -1.45 -8.70
C ALA A 96 -4.01 -0.04 -8.71
N LEU A 97 -4.77 0.32 -7.67
CA LEU A 97 -5.36 1.66 -7.54
C LEU A 97 -4.30 2.75 -7.48
N ILE A 98 -3.26 2.58 -6.66
CA ILE A 98 -2.16 3.54 -6.56
C ILE A 98 -1.45 3.70 -7.92
N SER A 99 -1.22 2.60 -8.64
CA SER A 99 -0.62 2.63 -9.98
C SER A 99 -1.50 3.33 -11.03
N ILE A 100 -2.83 3.15 -10.94
CA ILE A 100 -3.81 3.85 -11.77
C ILE A 100 -3.79 5.36 -11.46
N GLY A 101 -3.77 5.74 -10.17
CA GLY A 101 -3.66 7.12 -9.72
C GLY A 101 -2.43 7.83 -10.30
N HIS A 102 -1.27 7.18 -10.19
CA HIS A 102 -0.02 7.69 -10.75
C HIS A 102 -0.11 7.84 -12.28
N SER A 103 -0.61 6.81 -12.97
CA SER A 103 -0.74 6.80 -14.43
C SER A 103 -1.68 7.89 -14.94
N LYS A 104 -2.81 8.10 -14.25
CA LYS A 104 -3.76 9.18 -14.57
C LYS A 104 -3.14 10.56 -14.34
N ALA A 105 -2.42 10.77 -13.24
CA ALA A 105 -1.74 12.03 -12.99
C ALA A 105 -0.63 12.32 -14.03
N LYS A 106 0.12 11.30 -14.45
CA LYS A 106 1.13 11.44 -15.50
C LYS A 106 0.52 11.85 -16.85
N LYS A 107 -0.64 11.29 -17.21
CA LYS A 107 -1.30 11.52 -18.52
C LYS A 107 -2.21 12.76 -18.57
N ALA A 108 -2.68 13.28 -17.43
CA ALA A 108 -3.58 14.43 -17.43
C ALA A 108 -2.88 15.72 -17.91
N ALA A 109 -3.60 16.55 -18.68
CA ALA A 109 -3.10 17.84 -19.16
C ALA A 109 -3.28 18.99 -18.14
N ILE A 110 -4.30 18.89 -17.29
CA ILE A 110 -4.69 19.96 -16.35
C ILE A 110 -4.22 19.60 -14.94
N ASP A 111 -3.59 20.54 -14.25
CA ASP A 111 -2.98 20.35 -12.92
C ASP A 111 -3.98 19.88 -11.86
N SER A 112 -5.18 20.46 -11.83
CA SER A 112 -6.25 20.03 -10.91
C SER A 112 -6.64 18.56 -11.11
N LYS A 113 -6.60 18.06 -12.36
CA LYS A 113 -6.84 16.64 -12.66
C LYS A 113 -5.67 15.76 -12.23
N LYS A 114 -4.42 16.24 -12.29
CA LYS A 114 -3.23 15.52 -11.80
C LYS A 114 -3.33 15.32 -10.29
N PHE A 115 -3.53 16.41 -9.54
CA PHE A 115 -3.72 16.34 -8.09
C PHE A 115 -4.97 15.55 -7.70
N GLY A 116 -6.08 15.71 -8.43
CA GLY A 116 -7.31 14.95 -8.20
C GLY A 116 -7.13 13.44 -8.34
N ALA A 117 -6.34 12.99 -9.32
CA ALA A 117 -6.02 11.58 -9.50
C ALA A 117 -5.21 11.01 -8.32
N ILE A 118 -4.15 11.71 -7.89
CA ILE A 118 -3.37 11.28 -6.71
C ILE A 118 -4.24 11.27 -5.46
N ALA A 119 -4.94 12.37 -5.16
CA ALA A 119 -5.76 12.50 -3.97
C ALA A 119 -6.81 11.39 -3.85
N THR A 120 -7.46 11.02 -4.95
CA THR A 120 -8.55 10.04 -4.93
C THR A 120 -8.00 8.61 -4.85
N PHE A 121 -7.15 8.21 -5.80
CA PHE A 121 -6.72 6.83 -5.91
C PHE A 121 -5.76 6.44 -4.78
N TYR A 122 -4.88 7.33 -4.34
CA TYR A 122 -3.97 7.02 -3.23
C TYR A 122 -4.73 6.96 -1.91
N LEU A 123 -5.76 7.78 -1.72
CA LEU A 123 -6.61 7.71 -0.53
C LEU A 123 -7.36 6.38 -0.45
N ILE A 124 -7.98 5.94 -1.54
CA ILE A 124 -8.67 4.64 -1.57
C ILE A 124 -7.67 3.50 -1.33
N GLY A 125 -6.50 3.54 -1.99
CA GLY A 125 -5.43 2.57 -1.78
C GLY A 125 -4.93 2.54 -0.33
N LEU A 126 -4.75 3.71 0.30
CA LEU A 126 -4.36 3.83 1.70
C LEU A 126 -5.40 3.23 2.64
N ILE A 127 -6.69 3.51 2.42
CA ILE A 127 -7.78 2.95 3.25
C ILE A 127 -7.78 1.42 3.17
N ILE A 128 -7.68 0.86 1.96
CA ILE A 128 -7.60 -0.59 1.75
C ILE A 128 -6.37 -1.17 2.46
N MET A 129 -5.22 -0.52 2.35
CA MET A 129 -4.00 -0.96 3.04
C MET A 129 -4.17 -0.94 4.56
N LEU A 130 -4.67 0.15 5.14
CA LEU A 130 -4.91 0.26 6.58
C LEU A 130 -5.86 -0.83 7.08
N ALA A 131 -6.94 -1.11 6.32
CA ALA A 131 -7.89 -2.17 6.64
C ALA A 131 -7.29 -3.58 6.52
N SER A 132 -6.22 -3.76 5.76
CA SER A 132 -5.65 -5.07 5.43
C SER A 132 -4.30 -5.32 6.10
N ILE A 133 -3.81 -4.39 6.91
CA ILE A 133 -2.64 -4.62 7.77
C ILE A 133 -3.08 -5.49 8.97
N PRO A 134 -2.32 -6.55 9.33
CA PRO A 134 -2.57 -7.32 10.54
C PRO A 134 -2.08 -6.55 11.77
N TRP A 135 -2.83 -5.53 12.18
CA TRP A 135 -2.49 -4.78 13.39
C TRP A 135 -2.56 -5.70 14.63
N PRO A 136 -1.79 -5.39 15.69
CA PRO A 136 -1.78 -6.21 16.91
C PRO A 136 -3.16 -6.39 17.54
N PHE A 137 -4.01 -5.36 17.47
CA PHE A 137 -5.38 -5.39 17.99
C PHE A 137 -6.36 -6.23 17.16
N ARG A 138 -5.93 -6.83 16.03
CA ARG A 138 -6.77 -7.69 15.21
C ARG A 138 -6.67 -9.18 15.55
N ASN A 139 -5.80 -9.57 16.48
CA ASN A 139 -5.56 -10.98 16.86
C ASN A 139 -5.16 -11.89 15.69
N LEU A 140 -4.59 -11.32 14.61
CA LEU A 140 -4.09 -12.06 13.44
C LEU A 140 -2.58 -12.41 13.56
N GLY A 141 -2.01 -12.28 14.76
CA GLY A 141 -0.59 -12.55 15.02
C GLY A 141 0.38 -11.54 14.38
N GLY A 142 -0.08 -10.33 14.05
CA GLY A 142 0.78 -9.25 13.57
C GLY A 142 1.30 -8.37 14.69
N ALA A 143 2.33 -7.57 14.38
CA ALA A 143 3.04 -6.71 15.32
C ALA A 143 3.15 -5.26 14.79
N TRP A 144 3.54 -4.33 15.66
CA TRP A 144 3.88 -2.97 15.26
C TRP A 144 5.20 -2.91 14.47
N PHE A 145 6.12 -3.85 14.72
CA PHE A 145 7.42 -4.00 14.09
C PHE A 145 7.78 -5.48 13.90
#